data_AF-A0A6P4J8N6-F1
#
_entry.id   AF-A0A6P4J8N6-F1
#
_cell.length_a   1.000
_cell.length_b   1.000
_cell.length_c   1.000
_cell.angle_alpha   90.00
_cell.angle_beta   90.00
_cell.angle_gamma   90.00
#
_symmetry.space_group_name_H-M   'P 1'
#
loop_
_entity.id
_entity.type
_entity.pdbx_description
1 polymer ?
#
loop_
_entity_poly.entity_id
_entity_poly.type
_entity_poly.pdbx_seq_one_letter_code
_entity_poly.pdbx_strand_id
1 'polypeptide(L)'
;MSTTCRVRKILALRLFEEEGKRWQKSVKDLSLEILCVSQFTLYHRLKGNKPDFSAAMKGEEAQQLYNQFLERLGQSYDSSKIKDGKFGAYMQVHIENDGPVTINLESPEQKQPGEAVDK
;
A
#
# COMPACT_ATOMS: atom_id res chain seq x y z
N MET A 1 -1.57 -13.88 9.38
CA MET A 1 -0.96 -13.50 8.08
C MET A 1 0.11 -12.45 8.32
N SER A 2 1.38 -12.77 8.06
CA SER A 2 2.52 -11.96 8.53
C SER A 2 2.64 -10.62 7.78
N THR A 3 2.48 -9.50 8.50
CA THR A 3 2.76 -8.12 8.04
C THR A 3 4.13 -7.99 7.36
N THR A 4 5.08 -8.85 7.75
CA THR A 4 6.44 -8.96 7.20
C THR A 4 6.51 -9.05 5.67
N CYS A 5 5.57 -9.74 5.01
CA CYS A 5 5.62 -9.91 3.55
C CYS A 5 5.34 -8.60 2.79
N ARG A 6 4.41 -7.77 3.30
CA ARG A 6 3.93 -6.56 2.63
C ARG A 6 4.97 -5.45 2.64
N VAL A 7 5.61 -5.24 3.80
CA VAL A 7 6.69 -4.25 3.98
C VAL A 7 7.84 -4.52 3.01
N ARG A 8 8.24 -5.79 2.84
CA ARG A 8 9.29 -6.17 1.89
C ARG A 8 8.94 -5.80 0.46
N LYS A 9 7.71 -6.08 0.02
CA LYS A 9 7.26 -5.77 -1.35
C LYS A 9 7.29 -4.26 -1.61
N ILE A 10 6.71 -3.45 -0.72
CA ILE A 10 6.68 -1.98 -0.84
C ILE A 10 8.10 -1.42 -0.94
N LEU A 11 8.99 -1.85 -0.05
CA LEU A 11 10.37 -1.36 0.00
C LEU A 11 11.24 -1.83 -1.17
N ALA A 12 10.90 -2.95 -1.81
CA ALA A 12 11.67 -3.53 -2.92
C ALA A 12 11.10 -3.16 -4.31
N LEU A 13 9.93 -2.52 -4.37
CA LEU A 13 9.35 -2.10 -5.64
C LEU A 13 10.26 -1.09 -6.34
N ARG A 14 10.64 -1.41 -7.57
CA ARG A 14 11.46 -0.53 -8.41
C ARG A 14 10.56 0.36 -9.25
N LEU A 15 10.33 1.58 -8.76
CA LEU A 15 9.43 2.55 -9.39
C LEU A 15 10.18 3.72 -10.04
N PHE A 16 11.42 3.95 -9.63
CA PHE A 16 12.16 5.15 -9.98
C PHE A 16 13.20 4.86 -11.07
N GLU A 17 13.54 5.92 -11.79
CA GLU A 17 14.51 5.92 -12.88
C GLU A 17 15.95 5.94 -12.35
N GLU A 18 16.86 5.30 -13.08
CA GLU A 18 18.30 5.48 -12.94
C GLU A 18 18.90 5.60 -14.34
N GLU A 19 19.69 6.65 -14.58
CA GLU A 19 20.44 6.84 -15.84
C GLU A 19 19.57 6.73 -17.11
N GLY A 20 18.35 7.30 -17.13
CA GLY A 20 17.47 7.23 -18.30
C GLY A 20 16.64 5.96 -18.40
N LYS A 21 16.82 4.98 -17.49
CA LYS A 21 16.11 3.69 -17.51
C LYS A 21 15.06 3.65 -16.40
N ARG A 22 13.80 3.46 -16.80
CA ARG A 22 12.67 3.29 -15.87
C ARG A 22 12.78 1.97 -15.09
N TRP A 23 12.12 1.92 -13.93
CA TRP A 23 11.94 0.70 -13.11
C TRP A 23 13.24 0.10 -12.54
N GLN A 24 14.22 0.95 -12.23
CA GLN A 24 15.54 0.48 -11.77
C GLN A 24 15.68 0.58 -10.26
N LYS A 25 15.18 1.66 -9.66
CA LYS A 25 15.44 2.00 -8.26
C LYS A 25 14.18 1.89 -7.42
N SER A 26 14.36 1.40 -6.20
CA SER A 26 13.34 1.40 -5.16
C SER A 26 13.38 2.67 -4.31
N VAL A 27 12.35 2.84 -3.47
CA VAL A 27 12.29 3.92 -2.47
C VAL A 27 13.51 3.90 -1.54
N LYS A 28 14.01 2.70 -1.22
CA LYS A 28 15.20 2.53 -0.38
C LYS A 28 16.47 2.95 -1.09
N ASP A 29 16.62 2.58 -2.36
CA ASP A 29 17.85 2.84 -3.11
C ASP A 29 18.08 4.35 -3.32
N LEU A 30 16.99 5.11 -3.44
CA LEU A 30 17.03 6.57 -3.54
C LEU A 30 16.84 7.30 -2.21
N SER A 31 16.73 6.57 -1.10
CA SER A 31 16.58 7.18 0.22
C SER A 31 15.37 8.12 0.33
N LEU A 32 14.27 7.80 -0.35
CA LEU A 32 13.06 8.62 -0.41
C LEU A 32 12.11 8.37 0.78
N GLU A 33 11.14 9.26 0.98
CA GLU A 33 10.13 9.17 2.03
C GLU A 33 8.91 8.34 1.61
N ILE A 34 8.15 7.84 2.59
CA ILE A 34 6.91 7.08 2.39
C ILE A 34 5.81 7.73 3.23
N LEU A 35 4.75 8.22 2.57
CA LEU A 35 3.51 8.60 3.24
C LEU A 35 2.53 7.43 3.25
N CYS A 36 2.13 7.00 4.44
CA CYS A 36 1.12 5.98 4.65
C CYS A 36 -0.20 6.64 5.07
N VAL A 37 -1.30 6.25 4.42
CA VAL A 37 -2.66 6.70 4.79
C VAL A 37 -3.57 5.48 4.85
N SER A 38 -4.25 5.29 5.99
CA SER A 38 -5.22 4.20 6.15
C SER A 38 -6.44 4.39 5.24
N GLN A 39 -6.71 3.46 4.32
CA GLN A 39 -7.80 3.57 3.34
C GLN A 39 -8.68 2.31 3.29
N PHE A 40 -9.70 2.22 4.17
CA PHE A 40 -10.60 1.06 4.22
C PHE A 40 -11.48 0.91 2.96
N THR A 41 -11.70 2.01 2.22
CA THR A 41 -12.55 2.00 1.03
C THR A 41 -11.97 1.18 -0.12
N LEU A 42 -10.69 0.81 -0.08
CA LEU A 42 -10.08 -0.12 -1.04
C LEU A 42 -10.75 -1.52 -0.97
N TYR A 43 -11.34 -1.89 0.17
CA TYR A 43 -12.10 -3.13 0.35
C TYR A 43 -13.59 -2.98 -0.03
N HIS A 44 -13.90 -2.17 -1.06
CA HIS A 44 -15.27 -1.97 -1.50
C HIS A 44 -15.82 -3.16 -2.31
N ARG A 45 -17.13 -3.36 -2.23
CA ARG A 45 -17.95 -4.06 -3.23
C ARG A 45 -19.03 -3.11 -3.71
N LEU A 46 -19.46 -3.25 -4.96
CA LEU A 46 -20.55 -2.44 -5.50
C LEU A 46 -21.84 -3.25 -5.53
N LYS A 47 -22.89 -2.71 -4.89
CA LYS A 47 -24.28 -3.18 -5.02
C LYS A 47 -25.04 -2.12 -5.81
N GLY A 48 -25.05 -2.27 -7.13
CA GLY A 48 -25.40 -1.18 -8.04
C GLY A 48 -24.42 -0.02 -7.90
N ASN A 49 -24.93 1.18 -7.62
CA ASN A 49 -24.10 2.38 -7.45
C ASN A 49 -23.68 2.62 -5.98
N LYS A 50 -24.08 1.75 -5.04
CA LYS A 50 -23.78 1.90 -3.62
C LYS A 50 -22.55 1.06 -3.24
N PRO A 51 -21.50 1.68 -2.68
CA PRO A 51 -20.38 0.94 -2.14
C PRO A 51 -20.76 0.26 -0.81
N ASP A 52 -20.29 -0.97 -0.66
CA ASP A 52 -20.41 -1.82 0.52
C ASP A 52 -18.99 -2.14 1.02
N PHE A 53 -18.72 -1.85 2.29
CA PHE A 53 -17.39 -2.03 2.90
C PHE A 53 -17.38 -3.13 3.95
N SER A 54 -18.33 -4.07 3.90
CA SER A 54 -18.46 -5.15 4.88
C SER A 54 -17.24 -6.09 4.91
N ALA A 55 -16.42 -6.08 3.86
CA ALA A 55 -15.18 -6.85 3.78
C ALA A 55 -14.00 -6.20 4.52
N ALA A 56 -14.09 -4.92 4.88
CA ALA A 56 -13.02 -4.23 5.59
C ALA A 56 -12.97 -4.65 7.07
N MET A 57 -11.76 -4.72 7.63
CA MET A 57 -11.55 -4.95 9.06
C MET A 57 -12.15 -3.79 9.89
N LYS A 58 -12.68 -4.11 11.08
CA LYS A 58 -13.35 -3.14 11.95
C LYS A 58 -12.35 -2.29 12.75
N GLY A 59 -12.82 -1.11 13.19
CA GLY A 59 -12.01 0.01 13.67
C GLY A 59 -10.80 -0.31 14.55
N GLU A 60 -11.01 -0.92 15.72
CA GLU A 60 -9.92 -1.14 16.70
C GLU A 60 -8.88 -2.14 16.18
N GLU A 61 -9.31 -3.30 15.67
CA GLU A 61 -8.41 -4.29 15.09
C GLU A 61 -7.64 -3.74 13.88
N ALA A 62 -8.32 -2.95 13.04
CA ALA A 62 -7.71 -2.29 11.89
C ALA A 62 -6.66 -1.27 12.31
N GLN A 63 -6.91 -0.49 13.37
CA GLN A 63 -5.95 0.47 13.89
C GLN A 63 -4.71 -0.22 14.46
N GLN A 64 -4.90 -1.30 15.23
CA GLN A 64 -3.79 -2.09 15.77
C GLN A 64 -2.93 -2.68 14.64
N LEU A 65 -3.57 -3.27 13.62
CA LEU A 65 -2.87 -3.81 12.46
C LEU A 65 -2.11 -2.73 11.68
N TYR A 66 -2.72 -1.55 11.50
CA TYR A 66 -2.11 -0.41 10.83
C TYR A 66 -0.87 0.10 11.58
N ASN A 67 -0.97 0.25 12.90
CA ASN A 67 0.16 0.67 13.73
C ASN A 67 1.33 -0.34 13.66
N GLN A 68 1.03 -1.64 13.74
CA GLN A 68 2.04 -2.69 13.56
C GLN A 68 2.70 -2.66 12.18
N PHE A 69 1.92 -2.32 11.13
CA PHE A 69 2.45 -2.15 9.79
C PHE A 69 3.44 -0.97 9.71
N LEU A 70 3.08 0.19 10.27
CA LEU A 70 3.95 1.37 10.30
C LEU A 70 5.23 1.12 11.09
N GLU A 71 5.11 0.51 12.27
CA GLU A 71 6.26 0.14 13.10
C GLU A 71 7.22 -0.77 12.34
N ARG A 72 6.68 -1.81 11.68
CA ARG A 72 7.49 -2.75 10.92
C ARG A 72 8.13 -2.09 9.70
N LEU A 73 7.43 -1.16 9.05
CA LEU A 73 7.96 -0.39 7.92
C LEU A 73 9.14 0.47 8.36
N GLY A 74 9.01 1.19 9.48
CA GLY A 74 10.08 1.98 10.09
C GLY A 74 11.29 1.14 10.48
N GLN A 75 11.07 0.00 11.14
CA GLN A 75 12.15 -0.95 11.51
C GLN A 75 12.90 -1.54 10.29
N SER A 76 12.20 -1.71 9.16
CA SER A 76 12.77 -2.34 7.95
C SER A 76 13.44 -1.34 7.00
N TYR A 77 13.28 -0.04 7.26
CA TYR A 77 13.79 1.03 6.43
C TYR A 77 14.45 2.15 7.26
N ASP A 78 13.69 3.18 7.62
CA ASP A 78 14.13 4.31 8.43
C ASP A 78 12.86 4.98 8.98
N SER A 79 12.69 4.99 10.30
CA SER A 79 11.49 5.55 10.94
C SER A 79 11.31 7.05 10.69
N SER A 80 12.39 7.80 10.44
CA SER A 80 12.31 9.24 10.14
C SER A 80 11.69 9.54 8.78
N LYS A 81 11.74 8.57 7.85
CA LYS A 81 11.21 8.67 6.49
C LYS A 81 9.79 8.12 6.32
N ILE A 82 9.23 7.52 7.37
CA ILE A 82 7.84 7.05 7.35
C ILE A 82 6.96 8.16 7.92
N LYS A 83 6.08 8.71 7.08
CA LYS A 83 5.05 9.66 7.49
C LYS A 83 3.71 8.94 7.58
N ASP A 84 2.94 9.29 8.59
CA ASP A 84 1.59 8.80 8.83
C ASP A 84 0.57 9.92 8.62
N GLY A 85 -0.63 9.55 8.19
CA GLY A 85 -1.81 10.39 8.36
C GLY A 85 -2.36 10.30 9.78
N LYS A 86 -3.68 10.41 9.90
CA LYS A 86 -4.39 10.20 11.17
C LYS A 86 -5.48 9.17 10.97
N PHE A 87 -5.28 7.97 11.53
CA PHE A 87 -6.23 6.87 11.41
C PHE A 87 -7.65 7.27 11.83
N GLY A 88 -8.64 6.95 11.00
CA GLY A 88 -10.06 7.22 11.27
C GLY A 88 -10.46 8.70 11.21
N ALA A 89 -9.54 9.63 10.95
CA ALA A 89 -9.87 11.04 10.79
C ALA A 89 -10.29 11.38 9.37
N TYR A 90 -11.14 12.39 9.23
CA TYR A 90 -11.37 13.04 7.95
C TYR A 90 -10.13 13.82 7.53
N MET A 91 -9.63 13.58 6.32
CA MET A 91 -8.37 14.14 5.83
C MET A 91 -8.50 14.59 4.37
N GLN A 92 -7.76 15.65 4.04
CA GLN A 92 -7.43 16.01 2.67
C GLN A 92 -5.99 15.59 2.42
N VAL A 93 -5.78 14.68 1.46
CA VAL A 93 -4.44 14.17 1.13
C VAL A 93 -4.06 14.73 -0.23
N HIS A 94 -3.04 15.58 -0.24
CA HIS A 94 -2.50 16.17 -1.46
C HIS A 94 -1.41 15.25 -2.03
N ILE A 95 -1.59 14.81 -3.27
CA ILE A 95 -0.67 13.89 -3.96
C ILE A 95 -0.32 14.50 -5.31
N GLU A 96 0.96 14.82 -5.50
CA GLU A 96 1.52 15.17 -6.80
C GLU A 96 2.14 13.91 -7.40
N ASN A 97 1.44 13.29 -8.34
CA ASN A 97 1.90 12.04 -8.96
C ASN A 97 2.95 12.33 -10.02
N ASP A 98 4.21 12.03 -9.73
CA ASP A 98 5.31 12.02 -10.70
C ASP A 98 5.21 10.77 -11.61
N GLY A 99 5.04 10.99 -12.91
CA GLY A 99 4.81 9.93 -13.91
C GLY A 99 3.60 10.20 -14.82
N PRO A 100 2.35 9.91 -14.38
CA PRO A 100 1.96 9.27 -13.12
C PRO A 100 2.20 7.75 -13.13
N VAL A 101 2.57 7.20 -11.97
CA VAL A 101 2.73 5.77 -11.71
C VAL A 101 1.81 5.37 -10.57
N THR A 102 0.99 4.34 -10.76
CA THR A 102 0.10 3.81 -9.72
C THR A 102 0.15 2.29 -9.74
N ILE A 103 0.44 1.67 -8.60
CA ILE A 103 0.59 0.23 -8.47
C ILE A 103 -0.40 -0.29 -7.43
N ASN A 104 -1.24 -1.24 -7.83
CA ASN A 104 -2.10 -1.97 -6.91
C ASN A 104 -1.32 -3.17 -6.34
N LEU A 105 -1.24 -3.25 -5.01
CA LEU A 105 -0.64 -4.39 -4.31
C LEU A 105 -1.70 -5.04 -3.43
N GLU A 106 -1.82 -6.36 -3.54
CA GLU A 106 -2.74 -7.13 -2.71
C GLU A 106 -2.01 -8.24 -1.95
N SER A 107 -2.47 -8.53 -0.73
CA SER A 107 -1.97 -9.66 0.07
C SER A 107 -3.07 -10.19 1.00
N PRO A 108 -3.42 -11.48 0.93
CA PRO A 108 -2.97 -12.48 -0.05
C PRO A 108 -3.32 -12.04 -1.48
N GLU A 109 -2.52 -12.46 -2.47
CA GLU A 109 -2.86 -12.22 -3.87
C GLU A 109 -4.22 -12.89 -4.16
N GLN A 110 -5.19 -12.14 -4.67
CA GLN A 110 -6.41 -12.74 -5.21
C GLN A 110 -6.03 -13.52 -6.47
N LYS A 111 -6.29 -14.82 -6.49
CA LYS A 111 -6.32 -15.58 -7.74
C LYS A 111 -7.47 -15.03 -8.57
N GLN A 112 -7.19 -14.47 -9.74
CA GLN A 112 -8.25 -14.08 -10.66
C GLN A 112 -9.01 -15.35 -11.10
N PRO A 113 -10.35 -15.40 -10.99
CA PRO A 113 -11.12 -16.46 -11.61
C PRO A 113 -11.15 -16.17 -13.12
N GLY A 114 -10.19 -16.74 -13.87
CA GLY A 114 -10.05 -16.48 -15.30
C GLY A 114 -8.81 -17.04 -15.99
N GLU A 115 -7.79 -17.50 -15.27
CA GLU A 115 -6.76 -18.37 -15.88
C GLU A 115 -7.34 -19.76 -16.10
N ALA A 116 -8.21 -19.87 -17.10
CA ALA A 116 -8.38 -21.12 -17.82
C ALA A 116 -6.99 -21.47 -18.37
N VAL A 117 -6.40 -22.49 -17.76
CA VAL A 117 -5.21 -23.14 -18.26
C VAL A 117 -5.61 -23.83 -19.57
N ASP A 118 -5.49 -23.11 -20.68
CA ASP A 118 -5.33 -23.77 -21.98
C ASP A 118 -3.89 -24.33 -22.00
N LYS A 119 -3.83 -25.65 -21.82
CA LYS A 119 -2.68 -26.47 -22.18
C LYS A 119 -2.71 -26.77 -23.66
#